data_AF-A0A4V1SGT1-F1
#
_entry.id   AF-A0A4V1SGT1-F1
#
_cell.length_a   1.000
_cell.length_b   1.000
_cell.length_c   1.000
_cell.angle_alpha   90.00
_cell.angle_beta   90.00
_cell.angle_gamma   90.00
#
_symmetry.space_group_name_H-M   'P 1'
#
loop_
_entity.id
_entity.type
_entity.pdbx_description
1 polymer ?
#
loop_
_entity_poly.entity_id
_entity_poly.type
_entity_poly.pdbx_seq_one_letter_code
_entity_poly.pdbx_strand_id
1 'polypeptide(L)'
;MFRKMMLALAALFPATAQAQWHEASSKHFIVYSDESPEKLTAFTEQLERFDQSLRMITGTPDKDVSPNLRVTVFTTANVDEIQKLAGSNKVAGFYQPRASGPMAFVPRKTSGPLDAQSILQHEYGHSFMFSSWPSAVFAPWFVEGFAEFVGTAFFRTDGSLIFGKPPEYRGYGMLEKSQVPAEQLLKLNPGKLTDLQSHILYGRGWLLTHYSILGGHAVELGNYIKLSNEGKAAEASLAFGSPAALDSKLNIYAKRASVPVITLTKDQVPAGKVSIRKLTPGEAATLPARMASSRGVNDKQAAGVADLARRLAAPYPNDAAAQNELAEAEFDAKNYAAAEAAADRVLAVDPKSIHALLYKGMAQMEIAKAAKDFSPERWKAIRAWFLKANKLDTEYPQPLILFYDSFEAQGVPATENAQTGLLGAYVLAPFDTGLRYKAGKVLLEQDNAKAARVAFEPIAYGPHQSADNVSLKVVKALDDKGTKEALKVVTDAEAEAKKKEEEAKAKKKAA
;
A
#
# COMPACT_ATOMS: atom_id res chain seq x y z
N MET A 1 78.12 -1.63 14.05
CA MET A 1 77.76 -0.21 13.78
C MET A 1 76.62 -0.18 12.77
N PHE A 2 75.61 0.67 13.01
CA PHE A 2 74.45 0.99 12.15
C PHE A 2 73.43 -0.13 11.89
N ARG A 3 72.11 0.04 12.00
CA ARG A 3 71.23 1.06 12.64
C ARG A 3 69.83 0.42 12.61
N LYS A 4 69.09 0.50 13.71
CA LYS A 4 67.67 0.09 13.81
C LYS A 4 66.83 0.91 12.82
N MET A 5 65.93 0.27 12.07
CA MET A 5 64.82 0.94 11.40
C MET A 5 63.55 0.13 11.67
N MET A 6 62.77 0.56 12.66
CA MET A 6 61.39 0.11 12.88
C MET A 6 60.54 0.72 11.76
N LEU A 7 60.02 -0.11 10.87
CA LEU A 7 58.89 0.27 10.03
C LEU A 7 57.61 0.18 10.88
N ALA A 8 57.04 1.33 11.22
CA ALA A 8 55.68 1.41 11.73
C ALA A 8 54.72 1.16 10.55
N LEU A 9 54.21 -0.07 10.46
CA LEU A 9 53.17 -0.44 9.50
C LEU A 9 51.84 0.14 10.03
N ALA A 10 51.49 1.34 9.58
CA ALA A 10 50.16 1.89 9.80
C ALA A 10 49.15 1.00 9.07
N ALA A 11 48.42 0.17 9.83
CA ALA A 11 47.29 -0.59 9.34
C ALA A 11 46.19 0.38 8.93
N LEU A 12 46.19 0.77 7.65
CA LEU A 12 45.04 1.35 6.97
C LEU A 12 43.98 0.24 6.89
N PHE A 13 43.17 0.11 7.93
CA PHE A 13 41.89 -0.57 7.79
C PHE A 13 41.12 0.20 6.71
N PRO A 14 40.69 -0.44 5.61
CA PRO A 14 39.77 0.22 4.70
C PRO A 14 38.55 0.60 5.53
N ALA A 15 38.33 1.90 5.69
CA ALA A 15 37.03 2.39 6.10
C ALA A 15 36.08 1.96 4.98
N THR A 16 35.49 0.78 5.10
CA THR A 16 34.28 0.45 4.35
C THR A 16 33.36 1.61 4.63
N ALA A 17 33.11 2.45 3.62
CA ALA A 17 32.15 3.53 3.73
C ALA A 17 30.84 2.87 4.15
N GLN A 18 30.52 2.88 5.45
CA GLN A 18 29.28 2.34 5.93
C GLN A 18 28.20 3.20 5.28
N ALA A 19 27.34 2.54 4.51
CA ALA A 19 26.19 3.15 3.88
C ALA A 19 25.42 3.91 4.97
N GLN A 20 25.48 5.25 4.94
CA GLN A 20 24.85 6.08 5.96
C GLN A 20 23.39 6.25 5.59
N TRP A 21 22.52 5.56 6.31
CA TRP A 21 21.08 5.69 6.12
C TRP A 21 20.58 7.04 6.64
N HIS A 22 19.68 7.63 5.86
CA HIS A 22 18.98 8.86 6.16
C HIS A 22 17.47 8.66 5.99
N GLU A 23 16.72 9.46 6.73
CA GLU A 23 15.29 9.66 6.51
C GLU A 23 15.08 11.05 5.92
N ALA A 24 14.33 11.12 4.83
CA ALA A 24 13.70 12.32 4.33
C ALA A 24 12.24 12.35 4.78
N SER A 25 11.78 13.49 5.27
CA SER A 25 10.39 13.70 5.66
C SER A 25 9.83 14.93 4.96
N SER A 26 8.69 14.77 4.32
CA SER A 26 7.91 15.82 3.66
C SER A 26 6.43 15.71 4.02
N LYS A 27 5.54 16.45 3.36
CA LYS A 27 4.11 16.48 3.69
C LYS A 27 3.43 15.12 3.48
N HIS A 28 3.75 14.44 2.38
CA HIS A 28 3.12 13.18 1.97
C HIS A 28 4.02 11.96 2.09
N PHE A 29 5.33 12.15 2.24
CA PHE A 29 6.31 11.06 2.17
C PHE A 29 7.25 11.00 3.37
N ILE A 30 7.65 9.78 3.69
CA ILE A 30 8.83 9.46 4.50
C ILE A 30 9.71 8.54 3.65
N VAL A 31 10.94 8.95 3.35
CA VAL A 31 11.83 8.19 2.45
C VAL A 31 13.07 7.73 3.19
N TYR A 32 13.32 6.42 3.20
CA TYR A 32 14.55 5.82 3.72
C TYR A 32 15.50 5.45 2.59
N SER A 33 16.73 5.95 2.67
CA SER A 33 17.78 5.69 1.68
C SER A 33 19.17 5.80 2.31
N ASP A 34 20.11 5.02 1.80
CA ASP A 34 21.54 5.14 2.05
C ASP A 34 22.27 6.03 1.03
N GLU A 35 21.53 6.79 0.21
CA GLU A 35 22.09 7.85 -0.63
C GLU A 35 22.54 9.08 0.17
N SER A 36 23.32 9.95 -0.48
CA SER A 36 23.73 11.24 0.07
C SER A 36 22.51 12.13 0.36
N PRO A 37 22.51 12.93 1.45
CA PRO A 37 21.43 13.84 1.82
C PRO A 37 20.89 14.73 0.68
N GLU A 38 21.76 15.17 -0.23
CA GLU A 38 21.40 16.01 -1.37
C GLU A 38 20.52 15.26 -2.38
N LYS A 39 20.88 14.01 -2.69
CA LYS A 39 20.12 13.15 -3.60
C LYS A 39 18.79 12.73 -2.97
N LEU A 40 18.81 12.41 -1.68
CA LEU A 40 17.60 12.05 -0.95
C LEU A 40 16.61 13.22 -0.88
N THR A 41 17.11 14.44 -0.64
CA THR A 41 16.30 15.67 -0.73
C THR A 41 15.70 15.82 -2.12
N ALA A 42 16.51 15.79 -3.17
CA ALA A 42 16.05 15.97 -4.55
C ALA A 42 15.01 14.91 -4.97
N PHE A 43 15.22 13.66 -4.57
CA PHE A 43 14.26 12.57 -4.83
C PHE A 43 12.93 12.79 -4.09
N THR A 44 12.98 13.20 -2.84
CA THR A 44 11.78 13.49 -2.04
C THR A 44 11.02 14.71 -2.58
N GLU A 45 11.74 15.74 -3.03
CA GLU A 45 11.13 16.88 -3.71
C GLU A 45 10.45 16.46 -5.01
N GLN A 46 11.06 15.57 -5.80
CA GLN A 46 10.44 15.03 -7.02
C GLN A 46 9.16 14.25 -6.73
N LEU A 47 9.12 13.48 -5.64
CA LEU A 47 7.93 12.77 -5.19
C LEU A 47 6.79 13.74 -4.82
N GLU A 48 7.08 14.78 -4.03
CA GLU A 48 6.08 15.81 -3.70
C GLU A 48 5.57 16.54 -4.94
N ARG A 49 6.47 16.92 -5.85
CA ARG A 49 6.08 17.58 -7.10
C ARG A 49 5.22 16.68 -7.98
N PHE A 50 5.51 15.39 -8.00
CA PHE A 50 4.71 14.39 -8.72
C PHE A 50 3.31 14.27 -8.10
N ASP A 51 3.20 14.11 -6.78
CA ASP A 51 1.91 14.06 -6.08
C ASP A 51 1.08 15.33 -6.31
N GLN A 52 1.66 16.51 -6.09
CA GLN A 52 1.00 17.79 -6.30
C GLN A 52 0.55 17.99 -7.75
N SER A 53 1.34 17.49 -8.70
CA SER A 53 0.95 17.49 -10.11
C SER A 53 -0.26 16.61 -10.37
N LEU A 54 -0.31 15.40 -9.80
CA LEU A 54 -1.49 14.54 -9.91
C LEU A 54 -2.72 15.24 -9.34
N ARG A 55 -2.60 15.80 -8.13
CA ARG A 55 -3.69 16.58 -7.50
C ARG A 55 -4.18 17.71 -8.36
N MET A 56 -3.28 18.49 -8.95
CA MET A 56 -3.61 19.59 -9.84
C MET A 56 -4.32 19.11 -11.11
N ILE A 57 -3.80 18.05 -11.75
CA ILE A 57 -4.36 17.49 -12.99
C ILE A 57 -5.75 16.90 -12.75
N THR A 58 -5.97 16.28 -11.59
CA THR A 58 -7.21 15.58 -11.28
C THR A 58 -8.21 16.40 -10.48
N GLY A 59 -7.83 17.60 -10.02
CA GLY A 59 -8.62 18.41 -9.10
C GLY A 59 -8.78 17.77 -7.70
N THR A 60 -7.87 16.87 -7.32
CA THR A 60 -7.89 16.25 -5.99
C THR A 60 -7.39 17.24 -4.94
N PRO A 61 -8.14 17.50 -3.85
CA PRO A 61 -7.69 18.42 -2.82
C PRO A 61 -6.45 17.90 -2.09
N ASP A 62 -5.54 18.80 -1.74
CA ASP A 62 -4.39 18.52 -0.87
C ASP A 62 -4.81 18.67 0.60
N LYS A 63 -5.29 17.57 1.18
CA LYS A 63 -5.71 17.49 2.58
C LYS A 63 -4.50 17.20 3.47
N ASP A 64 -4.56 17.65 4.71
CA ASP A 64 -3.61 17.21 5.72
C ASP A 64 -3.72 15.70 5.92
N VAL A 65 -2.57 15.06 6.11
CA VAL A 65 -2.44 13.61 6.28
C VAL A 65 -1.79 13.38 7.63
N SER A 66 -2.34 12.44 8.41
CA SER A 66 -1.70 11.93 9.62
C SER A 66 -0.21 11.65 9.34
N PRO A 67 0.71 12.03 10.24
CA PRO A 67 2.13 11.71 10.08
C PRO A 67 2.39 10.21 9.90
N ASN A 68 1.51 9.34 10.40
CA ASN A 68 1.57 7.87 10.31
C ASN A 68 0.84 7.30 9.07
N LEU A 69 0.13 8.12 8.31
CA LEU A 69 -0.51 7.74 7.03
C LEU A 69 0.23 8.27 5.79
N ARG A 70 1.34 9.00 5.98
CA ARG A 70 2.25 9.35 4.88
C ARG A 70 2.83 8.08 4.25
N VAL A 71 3.07 8.13 2.94
CA VAL A 71 3.66 6.99 2.21
C VAL A 71 5.11 6.82 2.63
N THR A 72 5.41 5.67 3.24
CA THR A 72 6.79 5.30 3.57
C THR A 72 7.45 4.64 2.36
N VAL A 73 8.53 5.22 1.86
CA VAL A 73 9.28 4.70 0.71
C VAL A 73 10.61 4.15 1.18
N PHE A 74 10.83 2.85 0.97
CA PHE A 74 12.13 2.22 1.14
C PHE A 74 12.82 2.09 -0.22
N THR A 75 13.99 2.69 -0.35
CA THR A 75 14.83 2.51 -1.55
C THR A 75 15.82 1.38 -1.33
N THR A 76 15.91 0.49 -2.30
CA THR A 76 16.87 -0.63 -2.33
C THR A 76 17.90 -0.42 -3.42
N ALA A 77 19.02 -1.15 -3.40
CA ALA A 77 20.09 -0.91 -4.35
C ALA A 77 19.68 -1.21 -5.79
N ASN A 78 18.87 -2.25 -6.01
CA ASN A 78 18.51 -2.77 -7.32
C ASN A 78 17.24 -3.64 -7.28
N VAL A 79 16.77 -4.04 -8.47
CA VAL A 79 15.59 -4.90 -8.64
C VAL A 79 15.73 -6.26 -7.95
N ASP A 80 16.93 -6.84 -7.84
CA ASP A 80 17.10 -8.16 -7.21
C ASP A 80 16.76 -8.12 -5.71
N GLU A 81 17.06 -7.02 -5.03
CA GLU A 81 16.67 -6.80 -3.63
C GLU A 81 15.14 -6.67 -3.49
N ILE A 82 14.49 -5.96 -4.42
CA ILE A 82 13.03 -5.90 -4.50
C ILE A 82 12.43 -7.28 -4.72
N GLN A 83 12.97 -8.08 -5.64
CA GLN A 83 12.45 -9.41 -5.94
C GLN A 83 12.60 -10.37 -4.75
N LYS A 84 13.74 -10.30 -4.03
CA LYS A 84 13.95 -11.03 -2.77
C LYS A 84 12.93 -10.59 -1.71
N LEU A 85 12.73 -9.29 -1.57
CA LEU A 85 11.79 -8.74 -0.62
C LEU A 85 10.36 -9.14 -0.98
N ALA A 86 9.95 -9.05 -2.23
CA ALA A 86 8.62 -9.43 -2.72
C ALA A 86 8.39 -10.95 -2.68
N GLY A 87 9.46 -11.76 -2.78
CA GLY A 87 9.35 -13.20 -3.00
C GLY A 87 8.84 -13.55 -4.40
N SER A 88 9.04 -12.66 -5.37
CA SER A 88 8.60 -12.81 -6.77
C SER A 88 9.64 -12.21 -7.71
N ASN A 89 9.99 -12.93 -8.77
CA ASN A 89 10.90 -12.46 -9.81
C ASN A 89 10.20 -11.63 -10.91
N LYS A 90 8.89 -11.39 -10.79
CA LYS A 90 8.08 -10.63 -11.76
C LYS A 90 7.80 -9.19 -11.32
N VAL A 91 8.37 -8.75 -10.19
CA VAL A 91 8.10 -7.45 -9.57
C VAL A 91 9.36 -6.60 -9.60
N ALA A 92 9.25 -5.35 -10.05
CA ALA A 92 10.37 -4.42 -10.15
C ALA A 92 10.30 -3.30 -9.09
N GLY A 93 9.16 -3.15 -8.43
CA GLY A 93 8.83 -2.29 -7.29
C GLY A 93 7.38 -2.61 -6.91
N PHE A 94 6.97 -2.28 -5.70
CA PHE A 94 5.58 -2.53 -5.30
C PHE A 94 5.12 -1.56 -4.22
N TYR A 95 3.82 -1.26 -4.25
CA TYR A 95 3.10 -0.52 -3.22
C TYR A 95 2.19 -1.43 -2.39
N GLN A 96 2.11 -1.15 -1.09
CA GLN A 96 1.24 -1.85 -0.16
C GLN A 96 0.28 -0.85 0.52
N PRO A 97 -1.01 -0.85 0.15
CA PRO A 97 -2.03 -0.11 0.88
C PRO A 97 -2.30 -0.80 2.22
N ARG A 98 -2.15 -0.08 3.33
CA ARG A 98 -2.54 -0.58 4.66
C ARG A 98 -2.88 0.56 5.61
N ALA A 99 -3.87 0.34 6.46
CA ALA A 99 -4.34 1.32 7.43
C ALA A 99 -3.30 1.62 8.55
N SER A 100 -2.29 0.76 8.70
CA SER A 100 -1.12 0.98 9.57
C SER A 100 -0.04 1.87 8.95
N GLY A 101 -0.24 2.38 7.73
CA GLY A 101 0.70 3.25 7.05
C GLY A 101 1.06 2.69 5.66
N PRO A 102 0.68 3.36 4.57
CA PRO A 102 0.96 2.91 3.21
C PRO A 102 2.46 2.97 2.91
N MET A 103 2.93 2.07 2.04
CA MET A 103 4.36 1.99 1.77
C MET A 103 4.69 1.57 0.34
N ALA A 104 5.86 1.98 -0.12
CA ALA A 104 6.43 1.55 -1.39
C ALA A 104 7.86 1.04 -1.21
N PHE A 105 8.20 0.02 -1.98
CA PHE A 105 9.57 -0.51 -2.09
C PHE A 105 10.03 -0.36 -3.52
N VAL A 106 11.09 0.43 -3.72
CA VAL A 106 11.57 0.77 -5.07
C VAL A 106 13.08 0.61 -5.20
N PRO A 107 13.57 0.17 -6.37
CA PRO A 107 15.00 0.07 -6.61
C PRO A 107 15.54 1.46 -6.95
N ARG A 108 16.80 1.74 -6.62
CA ARG A 108 17.50 2.94 -7.13
C ARG A 108 18.03 2.76 -8.54
N LYS A 109 18.31 1.51 -8.93
CA LYS A 109 18.86 1.14 -10.23
C LYS A 109 18.06 0.00 -10.83
N THR A 110 17.76 0.12 -12.12
CA THR A 110 17.20 -0.97 -12.93
C THR A 110 18.20 -1.34 -14.03
N SER A 111 18.10 -2.57 -14.55
CA SER A 111 18.91 -3.08 -15.66
C SER A 111 18.11 -3.27 -16.95
N GLY A 112 16.83 -2.89 -16.96
CA GLY A 112 15.88 -3.08 -18.07
C GLY A 112 15.37 -1.77 -18.67
N PRO A 113 14.45 -1.84 -19.65
CA PRO A 113 13.90 -0.66 -20.34
C PRO A 113 12.99 0.20 -19.45
N LEU A 114 12.48 -0.35 -18.33
CA LEU A 114 11.84 0.44 -17.27
C LEU A 114 12.91 1.00 -16.34
N ASP A 115 12.93 2.31 -16.17
CA ASP A 115 13.74 2.94 -15.13
C ASP A 115 13.05 2.85 -13.75
N ALA A 116 13.83 3.06 -12.69
CA ALA A 116 13.38 3.02 -11.31
C ALA A 116 12.27 4.05 -11.01
N GLN A 117 12.34 5.22 -11.66
CA GLN A 117 11.41 6.31 -11.45
C GLN A 117 10.03 5.95 -12.02
N SER A 118 9.98 5.37 -13.22
CA SER A 118 8.72 4.92 -13.83
C SER A 118 8.01 3.87 -13.00
N ILE A 119 8.75 2.93 -12.39
CA ILE A 119 8.19 1.95 -11.47
C ILE A 119 7.56 2.64 -10.27
N LEU A 120 8.31 3.52 -9.60
CA LEU A 120 7.81 4.24 -8.43
C LEU A 120 6.56 5.07 -8.75
N GLN A 121 6.55 5.78 -9.87
CA GLN A 121 5.42 6.60 -10.30
C GLN A 121 4.20 5.73 -10.68
N HIS A 122 4.40 4.56 -11.27
CA HIS A 122 3.33 3.61 -11.56
C HIS A 122 2.68 3.09 -10.27
N GLU A 123 3.49 2.60 -9.33
CA GLU A 123 3.03 2.13 -8.02
C GLU A 123 2.34 3.25 -7.21
N TYR A 124 2.90 4.47 -7.26
CA TYR A 124 2.26 5.64 -6.66
C TYR A 124 0.95 6.02 -7.36
N GLY A 125 0.85 5.81 -8.68
CA GLY A 125 -0.39 6.02 -9.44
C GLY A 125 -1.54 5.17 -8.92
N HIS A 126 -1.29 3.90 -8.59
CA HIS A 126 -2.28 3.04 -7.91
C HIS A 126 -2.65 3.59 -6.54
N SER A 127 -1.64 3.94 -5.72
CA SER A 127 -1.86 4.55 -4.40
C SER A 127 -2.75 5.78 -4.48
N PHE A 128 -2.39 6.72 -5.34
CA PHE A 128 -3.11 7.98 -5.55
C PHE A 128 -4.56 7.73 -5.97
N MET A 129 -4.78 6.81 -6.92
CA MET A 129 -6.12 6.47 -7.41
C MET A 129 -7.01 5.95 -6.27
N PHE A 130 -6.55 4.97 -5.50
CA PHE A 130 -7.37 4.34 -4.46
C PHE A 130 -7.51 5.19 -3.19
N SER A 131 -6.55 6.08 -2.91
CA SER A 131 -6.68 7.06 -1.82
C SER A 131 -7.57 8.25 -2.20
N SER A 132 -7.56 8.69 -3.47
CA SER A 132 -8.32 9.87 -3.91
C SER A 132 -9.77 9.57 -4.28
N TRP A 133 -10.04 8.39 -4.85
CA TRP A 133 -11.37 7.97 -5.28
C TRP A 133 -11.78 6.62 -4.68
N PRO A 134 -11.77 6.50 -3.34
CA PRO A 134 -11.93 5.21 -2.66
C PRO A 134 -13.31 4.57 -2.80
N SER A 135 -14.32 5.35 -3.22
CA SER A 135 -15.70 4.89 -3.40
C SER A 135 -16.02 4.55 -4.86
N ALA A 136 -15.07 4.76 -5.78
CA ALA A 136 -15.25 4.44 -7.19
C ALA A 136 -14.71 3.05 -7.50
N VAL A 137 -15.47 2.29 -8.28
CA VAL A 137 -15.02 1.08 -8.95
C VAL A 137 -14.49 1.46 -10.33
N PHE A 138 -13.25 1.05 -10.61
CA PHE A 138 -12.61 1.26 -11.90
C PHE A 138 -12.38 -0.08 -12.59
N ALA A 139 -12.61 -0.13 -13.90
CA ALA A 139 -12.27 -1.32 -14.67
C ALA A 139 -10.75 -1.51 -14.73
N PRO A 140 -10.26 -2.75 -14.83
CA PRO A 140 -8.82 -3.03 -14.85
C PRO A 140 -8.04 -2.23 -15.90
N TRP A 141 -8.62 -1.99 -17.09
CA TRP A 141 -7.96 -1.19 -18.13
C TRP A 141 -7.63 0.23 -17.66
N PHE A 142 -8.49 0.85 -16.85
CA PHE A 142 -8.31 2.22 -16.38
C PHE A 142 -7.41 2.27 -15.17
N VAL A 143 -7.48 1.27 -14.28
CA VAL A 143 -6.55 1.13 -13.15
C VAL A 143 -5.11 1.06 -13.64
N GLU A 144 -4.82 0.10 -14.53
CA GLU A 144 -3.48 -0.08 -15.09
C GLU A 144 -3.12 1.03 -16.08
N GLY A 145 -4.09 1.48 -16.88
CA GLY A 145 -3.89 2.54 -17.86
C GLY A 145 -3.55 3.89 -17.24
N PHE A 146 -4.19 4.24 -16.12
CA PHE A 146 -3.85 5.43 -15.34
C PHE A 146 -2.46 5.31 -14.71
N ALA A 147 -2.14 4.16 -14.09
CA ALA A 147 -0.83 3.92 -13.52
C ALA A 147 0.29 3.98 -14.57
N GLU A 148 0.08 3.44 -15.78
CA GLU A 148 1.01 3.61 -16.92
C GLU A 148 1.06 5.06 -17.43
N PHE A 149 -0.07 5.78 -17.45
CA PHE A 149 -0.14 7.17 -17.92
C PHE A 149 0.68 8.11 -17.04
N VAL A 150 0.62 7.92 -15.72
CA VAL A 150 1.40 8.69 -14.76
C VAL A 150 2.81 8.14 -14.56
N GLY A 151 2.99 6.82 -14.71
CA GLY A 151 4.28 6.13 -14.58
C GLY A 151 5.30 6.50 -15.65
N THR A 152 4.87 7.10 -16.74
CA THR A 152 5.75 7.60 -17.81
C THR A 152 6.11 9.07 -17.65
N ALA A 153 5.73 9.69 -16.53
CA ALA A 153 6.00 11.10 -16.29
C ALA A 153 7.50 11.34 -16.06
N PHE A 154 8.04 12.41 -16.63
CA PHE A 154 9.47 12.70 -16.52
C PHE A 154 9.74 14.18 -16.31
N PHE A 155 10.82 14.47 -15.58
CA PHE A 155 11.33 15.82 -15.43
C PHE A 155 12.24 16.17 -16.60
N ARG A 156 11.97 17.31 -17.23
CA ARG A 156 12.89 17.96 -18.18
C ARG A 156 14.04 18.63 -17.42
N THR A 157 15.09 18.99 -18.14
CA THR A 157 16.28 19.68 -17.59
C THR A 157 15.98 21.06 -17.02
N ASP A 158 14.92 21.72 -17.49
CA ASP A 158 14.41 23.00 -16.97
C ASP A 158 13.59 22.82 -15.66
N GLY A 159 13.43 21.59 -15.19
CA GLY A 159 12.64 21.24 -14.02
C GLY A 159 11.16 21.04 -14.30
N SER A 160 10.65 21.25 -15.52
CA SER A 160 9.25 21.01 -15.87
C SER A 160 8.92 19.51 -15.83
N LEU A 161 7.76 19.14 -15.27
CA LEU A 161 7.26 17.77 -15.22
C LEU A 161 6.25 17.53 -16.35
N ILE A 162 6.44 16.43 -17.09
CA ILE A 162 5.64 16.07 -18.26
C ILE A 162 4.86 14.80 -17.99
N PHE A 163 3.57 14.77 -18.34
CA PHE A 163 2.70 13.59 -18.25
C PHE A 163 2.16 13.17 -19.62
N GLY A 164 1.84 11.88 -19.76
CA GLY A 164 1.25 11.32 -20.97
C GLY A 164 2.25 10.95 -22.07
N LYS A 165 3.51 10.69 -21.71
CA LYS A 165 4.50 10.13 -22.63
C LYS A 165 4.12 8.67 -22.96
N PRO A 166 4.20 8.21 -24.22
CA PRO A 166 3.97 6.81 -24.54
C PRO A 166 4.95 5.86 -23.83
N PRO A 167 4.47 4.80 -23.15
CA PRO A 167 5.32 3.73 -22.62
C PRO A 167 5.78 2.85 -23.78
N GLU A 168 6.94 3.16 -24.35
CA GLU A 168 7.50 2.46 -25.53
C GLU A 168 7.62 0.95 -25.30
N TYR A 169 7.91 0.52 -24.06
CA TYR A 169 7.96 -0.89 -23.66
C TYR A 169 6.60 -1.62 -23.73
N ARG A 170 5.49 -0.89 -23.89
CA ARG A 170 4.13 -1.43 -24.11
C ARG A 170 3.65 -1.29 -25.56
N GLY A 171 4.50 -0.80 -26.49
CA GLY A 171 4.10 -0.45 -27.85
C GLY A 171 3.40 -1.59 -28.61
N TYR A 172 3.87 -2.84 -28.43
CA TYR A 172 3.21 -4.02 -28.99
C TYR A 172 1.76 -4.17 -28.49
N GLY A 173 1.56 -4.09 -27.17
CA GLY A 173 0.25 -4.24 -26.54
C GLY A 173 -0.76 -3.15 -26.93
N MET A 174 -0.31 -1.93 -27.20
CA MET A 174 -1.20 -0.83 -27.60
C MET A 174 -2.01 -1.12 -28.87
N LEU A 175 -1.39 -1.80 -29.85
CA LEU A 175 -1.99 -2.02 -31.17
C LEU A 175 -2.69 -3.39 -31.31
N GLU A 176 -2.44 -4.30 -30.36
CA GLU A 176 -2.89 -5.70 -30.42
C GLU A 176 -4.34 -5.87 -29.94
N LYS A 177 -5.30 -5.53 -30.82
CA LYS A 177 -6.74 -5.66 -30.50
C LYS A 177 -7.28 -7.09 -30.56
N SER A 178 -6.58 -8.03 -31.19
CA SER A 178 -7.12 -9.39 -31.38
C SER A 178 -7.15 -10.21 -30.09
N GLN A 179 -6.22 -9.91 -29.17
CA GLN A 179 -6.06 -10.64 -27.90
C GLN A 179 -6.93 -10.09 -26.77
N VAL A 180 -7.19 -8.78 -26.78
CA VAL A 180 -8.04 -8.06 -25.82
C VAL A 180 -8.84 -7.00 -26.58
N PRO A 181 -9.95 -7.37 -27.24
CA PRO A 181 -10.80 -6.42 -27.97
C PRO A 181 -11.47 -5.43 -27.00
N ALA A 182 -11.88 -4.25 -27.49
CA ALA A 182 -12.54 -3.23 -26.67
C ALA A 182 -13.74 -3.77 -25.88
N GLU A 183 -14.49 -4.72 -26.45
CA GLU A 183 -15.62 -5.38 -25.78
C GLU A 183 -15.20 -6.10 -24.49
N GLN A 184 -14.02 -6.73 -24.49
CA GLN A 184 -13.45 -7.34 -23.29
C GLN A 184 -12.75 -6.30 -22.40
N LEU A 185 -12.01 -5.36 -23.00
CA LEU A 185 -11.25 -4.32 -22.30
C LEU A 185 -12.14 -3.49 -21.38
N LEU A 186 -13.35 -3.11 -21.83
CA LEU A 186 -14.29 -2.25 -21.10
C LEU A 186 -15.04 -2.96 -19.96
N LYS A 187 -14.83 -4.27 -19.72
CA LYS A 187 -15.52 -4.99 -18.64
C LYS A 187 -14.87 -4.70 -17.29
N LEU A 188 -15.69 -4.51 -16.25
CA LEU A 188 -15.24 -4.50 -14.85
C LEU A 188 -14.59 -5.82 -14.45
N ASN A 189 -15.04 -6.93 -15.06
CA ASN A 189 -14.44 -8.25 -14.92
C ASN A 189 -14.15 -8.84 -16.31
N PRO A 190 -12.94 -8.67 -16.85
CA PRO A 190 -12.55 -9.20 -18.17
C PRO A 190 -12.28 -10.71 -18.16
N GLY A 191 -12.42 -11.38 -17.01
CA GLY A 191 -12.10 -12.79 -16.81
C GLY A 191 -10.61 -13.02 -16.53
N LYS A 192 -10.21 -14.30 -16.51
CA LYS A 192 -8.81 -14.70 -16.30
C LYS A 192 -7.99 -14.39 -17.55
N LEU A 193 -7.03 -13.49 -17.41
CA LEU A 193 -6.09 -13.11 -18.47
C LEU A 193 -4.80 -13.94 -18.37
N THR A 194 -4.24 -14.29 -19.52
CA THR A 194 -2.86 -14.82 -19.61
C THR A 194 -1.82 -13.73 -19.38
N ASP A 195 -0.56 -14.07 -19.11
CA ASP A 195 0.53 -13.09 -18.98
C ASP A 195 0.63 -12.15 -20.19
N LEU A 196 0.42 -12.68 -21.40
CA LEU A 196 0.37 -11.89 -22.64
C LEU A 196 -0.83 -10.94 -22.67
N GLN A 197 -2.03 -11.44 -22.38
CA GLN A 197 -3.24 -10.60 -22.36
C GLN A 197 -3.18 -9.52 -21.28
N SER A 198 -2.59 -9.81 -20.12
CA SER A 198 -2.30 -8.80 -19.10
C SER A 198 -1.35 -7.73 -19.64
N HIS A 199 -0.24 -8.10 -20.28
CA HIS A 199 0.65 -7.12 -20.91
C HIS A 199 -0.08 -6.23 -21.94
N ILE A 200 -0.97 -6.82 -22.74
CA ILE A 200 -1.78 -6.10 -23.74
C ILE A 200 -2.79 -5.18 -23.08
N LEU A 201 -3.47 -5.61 -22.02
CA LEU A 201 -4.40 -4.79 -21.25
C LEU A 201 -3.74 -3.52 -20.73
N TYR A 202 -2.48 -3.58 -20.26
CA TYR A 202 -1.74 -2.41 -19.79
C TYR A 202 -1.48 -1.42 -20.93
N GLY A 203 -1.00 -1.92 -22.09
CA GLY A 203 -0.75 -1.08 -23.26
C GLY A 203 -2.03 -0.44 -23.82
N ARG A 204 -3.10 -1.22 -24.01
CA ARG A 204 -4.41 -0.70 -24.46
C ARG A 204 -5.06 0.21 -23.41
N GLY A 205 -4.87 -0.09 -22.13
CA GLY A 205 -5.33 0.70 -21.00
C GLY A 205 -4.68 2.09 -21.00
N TRP A 206 -3.37 2.16 -21.17
CA TRP A 206 -2.66 3.44 -21.35
C TRP A 206 -3.23 4.22 -22.54
N LEU A 207 -3.39 3.54 -23.68
CA LEU A 207 -3.86 4.17 -24.91
C LEU A 207 -5.27 4.75 -24.76
N LEU A 208 -6.20 4.00 -24.16
CA LEU A 208 -7.55 4.48 -23.89
C LEU A 208 -7.55 5.59 -22.84
N THR A 209 -6.72 5.49 -21.80
CA THR A 209 -6.56 6.55 -20.79
C THR A 209 -6.07 7.85 -21.43
N HIS A 210 -5.05 7.78 -22.28
CA HIS A 210 -4.49 8.93 -22.99
C HIS A 210 -5.52 9.52 -23.97
N TYR A 211 -6.20 8.67 -24.75
CA TYR A 211 -7.30 9.04 -25.64
C TYR A 211 -8.44 9.75 -24.91
N SER A 212 -8.78 9.29 -23.70
CA SER A 212 -9.79 9.92 -22.86
C SER A 212 -9.35 11.26 -22.29
N ILE A 213 -8.22 11.31 -21.61
CA ILE A 213 -7.80 12.49 -20.83
C ILE A 213 -7.28 13.59 -21.76
N LEU A 214 -6.46 13.24 -22.76
CA LEU A 214 -5.79 14.21 -23.63
C LEU A 214 -6.29 14.20 -25.07
N GLY A 215 -7.01 13.17 -25.49
CA GLY A 215 -7.61 13.05 -26.83
C GLY A 215 -8.99 13.71 -26.99
N GLY A 216 -9.52 14.35 -25.93
CA GLY A 216 -10.80 15.05 -25.98
C GLY A 216 -12.02 14.19 -25.66
N HIS A 217 -11.84 13.04 -24.98
CA HIS A 217 -12.91 12.09 -24.66
C HIS A 217 -13.13 11.92 -23.14
N ALA A 218 -12.97 13.01 -22.39
CA ALA A 218 -13.10 13.02 -20.93
C ALA A 218 -14.58 12.85 -20.49
N VAL A 219 -15.53 13.34 -21.30
CA VAL A 219 -16.96 13.19 -21.03
C VAL A 219 -17.38 11.73 -21.15
N GLU A 220 -16.90 11.03 -22.19
CA GLU A 220 -17.14 9.61 -22.39
C GLU A 220 -16.51 8.76 -21.28
N LEU A 221 -15.31 9.11 -20.82
CA LEU A 221 -14.68 8.46 -19.66
C LEU A 221 -15.50 8.66 -18.39
N GLY A 222 -15.93 9.90 -18.11
CA GLY A 222 -16.78 10.20 -16.96
C GLY A 222 -18.10 9.43 -17.00
N ASN A 223 -18.73 9.35 -18.17
CA ASN A 223 -19.96 8.60 -18.38
C ASN A 223 -19.74 7.08 -18.23
N TYR A 224 -18.63 6.55 -18.77
CA TYR A 224 -18.23 5.14 -18.61
C TYR A 224 -18.08 4.76 -17.14
N ILE A 225 -17.32 5.55 -16.37
CA ILE A 225 -17.10 5.31 -14.94
C ILE A 225 -18.43 5.39 -14.20
N LYS A 226 -19.24 6.42 -14.46
CA LYS A 226 -20.57 6.59 -13.84
C LYS A 226 -21.46 5.37 -14.08
N LEU A 227 -21.66 4.98 -15.34
CA LEU A 227 -22.52 3.85 -15.71
C LEU A 227 -22.01 2.53 -15.13
N SER A 228 -20.69 2.34 -15.09
CA SER A 228 -20.08 1.16 -14.46
C SER A 228 -20.39 1.07 -12.97
N ASN A 229 -20.33 2.20 -12.25
CA ASN A 229 -20.66 2.29 -10.83
C ASN A 229 -22.17 2.22 -10.55
N GLU A 230 -23.03 2.51 -11.53
CA GLU A 230 -24.48 2.31 -11.46
C GLU A 230 -24.91 0.86 -11.78
N GLY A 231 -23.97 -0.05 -12.07
CA GLY A 231 -24.26 -1.43 -12.47
C GLY A 231 -24.79 -1.57 -13.91
N LYS A 232 -24.78 -0.50 -14.70
CA LYS A 232 -25.26 -0.45 -16.09
C LYS A 232 -24.17 -0.85 -17.08
N ALA A 233 -23.71 -2.09 -16.96
CA ALA A 233 -22.54 -2.58 -17.70
C ALA A 233 -22.74 -2.54 -19.23
N ALA A 234 -23.95 -2.80 -19.72
CA ALA A 234 -24.24 -2.78 -21.15
C ALA A 234 -24.11 -1.35 -21.71
N GLU A 235 -24.68 -0.36 -21.03
CA GLU A 235 -24.60 1.04 -21.40
C GLU A 235 -23.19 1.60 -21.24
N ALA A 236 -22.48 1.21 -20.18
CA ALA A 236 -21.08 1.56 -19.98
C ALA A 236 -20.23 1.09 -21.17
N SER A 237 -20.45 -0.13 -21.67
CA SER A 237 -19.71 -0.67 -22.82
C SER A 237 -19.85 0.15 -24.12
N LEU A 238 -20.90 0.99 -24.19
CA LEU A 238 -21.20 1.85 -25.33
C LEU A 238 -20.80 3.32 -25.11
N ALA A 239 -20.21 3.66 -23.96
CA ALA A 239 -19.91 5.05 -23.59
C ALA A 239 -18.98 5.77 -24.59
N PHE A 240 -18.11 5.03 -25.29
CA PHE A 240 -17.22 5.53 -26.34
C PHE A 240 -17.73 5.26 -27.77
N GLY A 241 -19.00 4.84 -27.90
CA GLY A 241 -19.59 4.26 -29.11
C GLY A 241 -19.45 2.74 -29.17
N SER A 242 -19.64 2.14 -30.35
CA SER A 242 -19.52 0.68 -30.49
C SER A 242 -18.09 0.21 -30.19
N PRO A 243 -17.89 -0.90 -29.44
CA PRO A 243 -16.55 -1.40 -29.11
C PRO A 243 -15.66 -1.65 -30.34
N ALA A 244 -16.23 -2.21 -31.41
CA ALA A 244 -15.50 -2.43 -32.66
C ALA A 244 -15.01 -1.12 -33.31
N ALA A 245 -15.81 -0.05 -33.23
CA ALA A 245 -15.39 1.28 -33.70
C ALA A 245 -14.32 1.87 -32.77
N LEU A 246 -14.43 1.67 -31.45
CA LEU A 246 -13.43 2.11 -30.48
C LEU A 246 -12.06 1.49 -30.78
N ASP A 247 -11.98 0.18 -31.02
CA ASP A 247 -10.72 -0.49 -31.38
C ASP A 247 -10.04 0.17 -32.59
N SER A 248 -10.84 0.56 -33.59
CA SER A 248 -10.34 1.23 -34.79
C SER A 248 -9.87 2.67 -34.49
N LYS A 249 -10.64 3.42 -33.69
CA LYS A 249 -10.29 4.78 -33.25
C LYS A 249 -8.99 4.79 -32.44
N LEU A 250 -8.82 3.86 -31.50
CA LEU A 250 -7.61 3.74 -30.68
C LEU A 250 -6.39 3.43 -31.56
N ASN A 251 -6.50 2.49 -32.51
CA ASN A 251 -5.39 2.18 -33.41
C ASN A 251 -5.04 3.36 -34.35
N ILE A 252 -6.02 4.16 -34.78
CA ILE A 252 -5.77 5.40 -35.53
C ILE A 252 -5.06 6.43 -34.65
N TYR A 253 -5.53 6.60 -33.41
CA TYR A 253 -4.94 7.53 -32.44
C TYR A 253 -3.48 7.17 -32.12
N ALA A 254 -3.19 5.89 -31.87
CA ALA A 254 -1.84 5.38 -31.59
C ALA A 254 -0.85 5.58 -32.75
N LYS A 255 -1.34 5.71 -33.99
CA LYS A 255 -0.51 5.89 -35.20
C LYS A 255 -0.22 7.35 -35.54
N ARG A 256 -0.70 8.31 -34.73
CA ARG A 256 -0.37 9.73 -34.93
C ARG A 256 1.13 9.96 -34.76
N ALA A 257 1.68 10.88 -35.55
CA ALA A 257 3.10 11.25 -35.46
C ALA A 257 3.48 11.86 -34.10
N SER A 258 2.51 12.48 -33.42
CA SER A 258 2.66 13.04 -32.07
C SER A 258 1.36 12.91 -31.28
N VAL A 259 1.49 12.82 -29.96
CA VAL A 259 0.36 12.83 -29.02
C VAL A 259 0.48 14.02 -28.05
N PRO A 260 -0.64 14.60 -27.58
CA PRO A 260 -0.60 15.66 -26.58
C PRO A 260 0.01 15.20 -25.26
N VAL A 261 0.61 16.14 -24.52
CA VAL A 261 1.19 15.94 -23.19
C VAL A 261 0.77 17.07 -22.26
N ILE A 262 0.74 16.81 -20.95
CA ILE A 262 0.61 17.88 -19.95
C ILE A 262 2.01 18.33 -19.56
N THR A 263 2.23 19.65 -19.44
CA THR A 263 3.48 20.24 -18.95
C THR A 263 3.19 21.11 -17.74
N LEU A 264 3.85 20.81 -16.61
CA LEU A 264 3.77 21.60 -15.38
C LEU A 264 5.16 22.12 -15.02
N THR A 265 5.30 23.43 -14.89
CA THR A 265 6.55 24.09 -14.51
C THR A 265 6.84 23.90 -13.02
N LYS A 266 8.09 24.17 -12.59
CA LYS A 266 8.48 24.08 -11.18
C LYS A 266 7.64 24.99 -10.27
N ASP A 267 7.28 26.18 -10.74
CA ASP A 267 6.55 27.17 -9.95
C ASP A 267 5.07 26.82 -9.79
N GLN A 268 4.50 26.04 -10.71
CA GLN A 268 3.12 25.56 -10.62
C GLN A 268 2.95 24.46 -9.57
N VAL A 269 4.00 23.68 -9.31
CA VAL A 269 3.98 22.53 -8.39
C VAL A 269 5.21 22.58 -7.47
N PRO A 270 5.20 23.41 -6.42
CA PRO A 270 6.29 23.48 -5.46
C PRO A 270 6.34 22.21 -4.59
N ALA A 271 7.54 21.72 -4.27
CA ALA A 271 7.75 20.51 -3.48
C ALA A 271 7.44 20.66 -1.97
N GLY A 272 7.32 21.90 -1.47
CA GLY A 272 7.28 22.17 -0.04
C GLY A 272 8.62 21.92 0.67
N LYS A 273 8.58 21.81 2.00
CA LYS A 273 9.78 21.61 2.82
C LYS A 273 10.11 20.11 2.94
N VAL A 274 11.35 19.75 2.63
CA VAL A 274 11.93 18.45 2.95
C VAL A 274 12.89 18.59 4.12
N SER A 275 12.72 17.78 5.16
CA SER A 275 13.66 17.67 6.27
C SER A 275 14.43 16.36 6.19
N ILE A 276 15.76 16.43 6.26
CA ILE A 276 16.62 15.24 6.32
C ILE A 276 17.11 15.05 7.75
N ARG A 277 17.09 13.81 8.23
CA ARG A 277 17.83 13.40 9.43
C ARG A 277 18.67 12.17 9.13
N LYS A 278 19.82 12.09 9.80
CA LYS A 278 20.58 10.84 9.87
C LYS A 278 19.87 9.86 10.79
N LEU A 279 19.79 8.59 10.41
CA LEU A 279 19.27 7.56 11.30
C LEU A 279 20.22 7.35 12.48
N THR A 280 19.69 6.94 13.63
CA THR A 280 20.54 6.50 14.74
C THR A 280 21.28 5.21 14.35
N PRO A 281 22.40 4.87 15.01
CA PRO A 281 23.09 3.61 14.74
C PRO A 281 22.20 2.38 14.89
N GLY A 282 21.30 2.37 15.89
CA GLY A 282 20.36 1.27 16.10
C GLY A 282 19.31 1.18 15.00
N GLU A 283 18.69 2.30 14.65
CA GLU A 283 17.69 2.37 13.57
C GLU A 283 18.25 1.92 12.22
N ALA A 284 19.45 2.40 11.87
CA ALA A 284 20.13 2.00 10.64
C ALA A 284 20.48 0.50 10.65
N ALA A 285 20.91 -0.03 11.80
CA ALA A 285 21.27 -1.43 11.94
C ALA A 285 20.06 -2.35 11.77
N THR A 286 18.88 -1.99 12.30
CA THR A 286 17.67 -2.83 12.25
C THR A 286 16.84 -2.64 10.99
N LEU A 287 17.18 -1.71 10.09
CA LEU A 287 16.42 -1.42 8.89
C LEU A 287 16.13 -2.62 7.96
N PRO A 288 17.04 -3.62 7.80
CA PRO A 288 16.73 -4.82 7.03
C PRO A 288 15.59 -5.66 7.63
N ALA A 289 15.50 -5.75 8.96
CA ALA A 289 14.37 -6.39 9.63
C ALA A 289 13.09 -5.57 9.39
N ARG A 290 13.20 -4.24 9.51
CA ARG A 290 12.07 -3.31 9.31
C ARG A 290 11.46 -3.44 7.94
N MET A 291 12.27 -3.47 6.88
CA MET A 291 11.75 -3.67 5.53
C MET A 291 11.01 -5.01 5.38
N ALA A 292 11.52 -6.08 6.01
CA ALA A 292 10.92 -7.40 5.94
C ALA A 292 9.58 -7.48 6.69
N SER A 293 9.52 -7.02 7.95
CA SER A 293 8.28 -6.98 8.73
C SER A 293 7.27 -6.01 8.13
N SER A 294 7.72 -4.83 7.71
CA SER A 294 6.89 -3.85 7.00
C SER A 294 6.23 -4.45 5.75
N ARG A 295 6.99 -5.17 4.91
CA ARG A 295 6.44 -5.88 3.73
C ARG A 295 5.40 -6.94 4.11
N GLY A 296 5.44 -7.46 5.33
CA GLY A 296 4.57 -8.51 5.82
C GLY A 296 5.20 -9.90 5.68
N VAL A 297 5.34 -10.58 6.81
CA VAL A 297 5.93 -11.92 6.93
C VAL A 297 4.85 -12.97 7.16
N ASN A 298 5.05 -14.17 6.62
CA ASN A 298 4.24 -15.34 6.96
C ASN A 298 4.89 -16.16 8.10
N ASP A 299 4.17 -17.17 8.62
CA ASP A 299 4.64 -18.09 9.68
C ASP A 299 6.05 -18.66 9.44
N LYS A 300 6.46 -18.88 8.18
CA LYS A 300 7.78 -19.45 7.84
C LYS A 300 8.90 -18.40 7.89
N GLN A 301 8.57 -17.14 7.63
CA GLN A 301 9.53 -16.04 7.56
C GLN A 301 9.71 -15.36 8.92
N ALA A 302 8.63 -15.26 9.71
CA ALA A 302 8.59 -14.46 10.93
C ALA A 302 9.70 -14.81 11.94
N ALA A 303 9.94 -16.09 12.21
CA ALA A 303 11.00 -16.52 13.13
C ALA A 303 12.39 -16.05 12.69
N GLY A 304 12.70 -16.14 11.39
CA GLY A 304 13.99 -15.69 10.86
C GLY A 304 14.16 -14.16 10.90
N VAL A 305 13.07 -13.41 10.72
CA VAL A 305 13.08 -11.94 10.85
C VAL A 305 13.24 -11.54 12.31
N ALA A 306 12.58 -12.21 13.26
CA ALA A 306 12.80 -11.99 14.70
C ALA A 306 14.24 -12.29 15.12
N ASP A 307 14.82 -13.40 14.65
CA ASP A 307 16.25 -13.73 14.91
C ASP A 307 17.20 -12.66 14.34
N LEU A 308 16.88 -12.10 13.17
CA LEU A 308 17.61 -10.98 12.59
C LEU A 308 17.46 -9.72 13.45
N ALA A 309 16.24 -9.33 13.81
CA ALA A 309 15.94 -8.17 14.63
C ALA A 309 16.63 -8.26 16.00
N ARG A 310 16.57 -9.41 16.69
CA ARG A 310 17.27 -9.62 17.97
C ARG A 310 18.76 -9.36 17.84
N ARG A 311 19.42 -9.95 16.84
CA ARG A 311 20.88 -9.79 16.64
C ARG A 311 21.25 -8.34 16.34
N LEU A 312 20.46 -7.66 15.51
CA LEU A 312 20.72 -6.28 15.10
C LEU A 312 20.41 -5.27 16.20
N ALA A 313 19.38 -5.50 17.01
CA ALA A 313 18.96 -4.62 18.10
C ALA A 313 19.72 -4.86 19.41
N ALA A 314 20.39 -6.02 19.59
CA ALA A 314 21.10 -6.37 20.82
C ALA A 314 22.13 -5.32 21.28
N PRO A 315 22.92 -4.67 20.39
CA PRO A 315 23.84 -3.60 20.79
C PRO A 315 23.15 -2.28 21.17
N TYR A 316 21.84 -2.15 20.93
CA TYR A 316 21.09 -0.90 21.02
C TYR A 316 19.85 -1.02 21.93
N PRO A 317 20.02 -1.38 23.22
CA PRO A 317 18.89 -1.61 24.14
C PRO A 317 18.07 -0.35 24.44
N ASN A 318 18.67 0.84 24.29
CA ASN A 318 18.03 2.14 24.57
C ASN A 318 17.67 2.92 23.30
N ASP A 319 17.89 2.35 22.11
CA ASP A 319 17.51 2.98 20.84
C ASP A 319 16.03 2.66 20.55
N ALA A 320 15.17 3.68 20.66
CA ALA A 320 13.73 3.52 20.52
C ALA A 320 13.31 2.94 19.15
N ALA A 321 14.00 3.30 18.07
CA ALA A 321 13.65 2.79 16.75
C ALA A 321 14.09 1.33 16.57
N ALA A 322 15.27 0.96 17.07
CA ALA A 322 15.72 -0.43 17.08
C ALA A 322 14.82 -1.34 17.92
N GLN A 323 14.36 -0.85 19.09
CA GLN A 323 13.48 -1.62 19.96
C GLN A 323 12.03 -1.69 19.44
N ASN A 324 11.54 -0.66 18.72
CA ASN A 324 10.27 -0.76 18.00
C ASN A 324 10.32 -1.88 16.96
N GLU A 325 11.38 -1.92 16.15
CA GLU A 325 11.54 -2.97 15.15
C GLU A 325 11.60 -4.37 15.78
N LEU A 326 12.30 -4.50 16.91
CA LEU A 326 12.31 -5.75 17.65
C LEU A 326 10.91 -6.13 18.17
N ALA A 327 10.12 -5.16 18.65
CA ALA A 327 8.76 -5.42 19.12
C ALA A 327 7.85 -5.97 17.99
N GLU A 328 7.92 -5.37 16.80
CA GLU A 328 7.18 -5.84 15.62
C GLU A 328 7.61 -7.24 15.19
N ALA A 329 8.91 -7.45 14.98
CA ALA A 329 9.41 -8.74 14.52
C ALA A 329 9.12 -9.89 15.51
N GLU A 330 9.21 -9.63 16.82
CA GLU A 330 8.86 -10.62 17.84
C GLU A 330 7.35 -10.90 17.88
N PHE A 331 6.51 -9.89 17.66
CA PHE A 331 5.08 -10.07 17.58
C PHE A 331 4.70 -10.94 16.37
N ASP A 332 5.28 -10.64 15.20
CA ASP A 332 5.08 -11.44 13.98
C ASP A 332 5.51 -12.90 14.18
N ALA A 333 6.59 -13.13 14.93
CA ALA A 333 7.08 -14.45 15.30
C ALA A 333 6.31 -15.12 16.45
N LYS A 334 5.25 -14.47 16.95
CA LYS A 334 4.39 -14.93 18.06
C LYS A 334 5.10 -15.03 19.40
N ASN A 335 6.23 -14.34 19.56
CA ASN A 335 6.98 -14.21 20.81
C ASN A 335 6.45 -13.03 21.63
N TYR A 336 5.16 -13.09 21.99
CA TYR A 336 4.44 -11.93 22.51
C TYR A 336 5.04 -11.31 23.78
N ALA A 337 5.60 -12.12 24.69
CA ALA A 337 6.28 -11.60 25.88
C ALA A 337 7.56 -10.82 25.53
N ALA A 338 8.29 -11.25 24.50
CA ALA A 338 9.48 -10.54 24.02
C ALA A 338 9.08 -9.24 23.30
N ALA A 339 7.99 -9.27 22.52
CA ALA A 339 7.42 -8.08 21.89
C ALA A 339 7.00 -7.02 22.92
N GLU A 340 6.27 -7.43 23.98
CA GLU A 340 5.91 -6.55 25.10
C GLU A 340 7.14 -5.96 25.79
N ALA A 341 8.15 -6.78 26.09
CA ALA A 341 9.38 -6.32 26.74
C ALA A 341 10.18 -5.33 25.86
N ALA A 342 10.17 -5.50 24.53
CA ALA A 342 10.77 -4.55 23.60
C ALA A 342 9.99 -3.23 23.55
N ALA A 343 8.65 -3.29 23.47
CA ALA A 343 7.80 -2.12 23.55
C ALA A 343 7.97 -1.36 24.87
N ASP A 344 8.17 -2.05 25.99
CA ASP A 344 8.46 -1.43 27.28
C ASP A 344 9.77 -0.64 27.29
N ARG A 345 10.83 -1.17 26.67
CA ARG A 345 12.10 -0.44 26.52
C ARG A 345 11.91 0.83 25.70
N VAL A 346 11.10 0.77 24.63
CA VAL A 346 10.76 1.97 23.86
C VAL A 346 10.01 2.97 24.73
N LEU A 347 8.94 2.56 25.42
CA LEU A 347 8.09 3.47 26.21
C LEU A 347 8.81 4.08 27.42
N ALA A 348 9.89 3.45 27.91
CA ALA A 348 10.75 4.03 28.92
C ALA A 348 11.57 5.22 28.40
N VAL A 349 11.92 5.23 27.11
CA VAL A 349 12.71 6.30 26.46
C VAL A 349 11.81 7.32 25.77
N ASP A 350 10.78 6.84 25.06
CA ASP A 350 9.76 7.63 24.38
C ASP A 350 8.34 7.17 24.77
N PRO A 351 7.75 7.76 25.83
CA PRO A 351 6.40 7.43 26.29
C PRO A 351 5.29 7.75 25.29
N LYS A 352 5.61 8.44 24.18
CA LYS A 352 4.71 8.83 23.10
C LYS A 352 4.93 8.02 21.82
N SER A 353 5.75 6.97 21.85
CA SER A 353 5.91 6.10 20.69
C SER A 353 4.62 5.35 20.38
N ILE A 354 3.89 5.80 19.36
CA ILE A 354 2.63 5.17 18.91
C ILE A 354 2.86 3.70 18.58
N HIS A 355 3.94 3.39 17.86
CA HIS A 355 4.31 2.03 17.50
C HIS A 355 4.41 1.12 18.74
N ALA A 356 5.18 1.51 19.75
CA ALA A 356 5.32 0.73 20.98
C ALA A 356 4.00 0.59 21.76
N LEU A 357 3.17 1.64 21.80
CA LEU A 357 1.84 1.56 22.41
C LEU A 357 0.96 0.50 21.73
N LEU A 358 0.98 0.46 20.39
CA LEU A 358 0.22 -0.51 19.62
C LEU A 358 0.74 -1.93 19.84
N TYR A 359 2.04 -2.17 19.67
CA TYR A 359 2.62 -3.51 19.84
C TYR A 359 2.53 -4.02 21.28
N LYS A 360 2.61 -3.14 22.29
CA LYS A 360 2.33 -3.52 23.68
C LYS A 360 0.89 -4.00 23.85
N GLY A 361 -0.09 -3.24 23.38
CA GLY A 361 -1.49 -3.63 23.45
C GLY A 361 -1.78 -4.94 22.71
N MET A 362 -1.24 -5.09 21.49
CA MET A 362 -1.38 -6.29 20.67
C MET A 362 -0.75 -7.51 21.35
N ALA A 363 0.47 -7.41 21.87
CA ALA A 363 1.12 -8.49 22.60
C ALA A 363 0.30 -8.91 23.84
N GLN A 364 -0.20 -7.95 24.62
CA GLN A 364 -1.02 -8.23 25.80
C GLN A 364 -2.35 -8.91 25.44
N MET A 365 -2.97 -8.58 24.29
CA MET A 365 -4.16 -9.31 23.78
C MET A 365 -3.83 -10.78 23.56
N GLU A 366 -2.74 -11.08 22.86
CA GLU A 366 -2.35 -12.46 22.54
C GLU A 366 -1.98 -13.25 23.80
N ILE A 367 -1.26 -12.63 24.74
CA ILE A 367 -0.94 -13.23 26.05
C ILE A 367 -2.21 -13.53 26.84
N ALA A 368 -3.18 -12.60 26.88
CA ALA A 368 -4.45 -12.80 27.58
C ALA A 368 -5.26 -13.97 26.98
N LYS A 369 -5.33 -14.05 25.65
CA LYS A 369 -5.99 -15.18 24.95
C LYS A 369 -5.31 -16.51 25.26
N ALA A 370 -3.98 -16.57 25.23
CA ALA A 370 -3.23 -17.77 25.56
C ALA A 370 -3.45 -18.22 27.02
N ALA A 371 -3.55 -17.26 27.94
CA ALA A 371 -3.87 -17.50 29.35
C ALA A 371 -5.38 -17.78 29.61
N LYS A 372 -6.24 -17.66 28.60
CA LYS A 372 -7.70 -17.69 28.71
C LYS A 372 -8.26 -16.68 29.72
N ASP A 373 -7.58 -15.54 29.86
CA ASP A 373 -7.99 -14.45 30.74
C ASP A 373 -8.84 -13.43 29.96
N PHE A 374 -10.15 -13.60 30.04
CA PHE A 374 -11.14 -12.75 29.39
C PHE A 374 -11.77 -11.71 30.34
N SER A 375 -11.14 -11.46 31.49
CA SER A 375 -11.65 -10.54 32.51
C SER A 375 -11.84 -9.11 31.97
N PRO A 376 -12.97 -8.44 32.27
CA PRO A 376 -13.20 -7.07 31.83
C PRO A 376 -12.08 -6.09 32.21
N GLU A 377 -11.49 -6.27 33.40
CA GLU A 377 -10.43 -5.42 33.94
C GLU A 377 -9.16 -5.48 33.09
N ARG A 378 -8.72 -6.70 32.73
CA ARG A 378 -7.53 -6.88 31.88
C ARG A 378 -7.75 -6.32 30.49
N TRP A 379 -8.89 -6.60 29.87
CA TRP A 379 -9.19 -6.12 28.52
C TRP A 379 -9.42 -4.61 28.46
N LYS A 380 -9.93 -4.00 29.55
CA LYS A 380 -9.96 -2.54 29.70
C LYS A 380 -8.55 -1.94 29.75
N ALA A 381 -7.61 -2.57 30.47
CA ALA A 381 -6.22 -2.13 30.52
C ALA A 381 -5.52 -2.23 29.16
N ILE A 382 -5.75 -3.33 28.43
CA ILE A 382 -5.26 -3.52 27.06
C ILE A 382 -5.76 -2.40 26.12
N ARG A 383 -7.07 -2.16 26.11
CA ARG A 383 -7.71 -1.11 25.29
C ARG A 383 -7.15 0.28 25.58
N ALA A 384 -6.70 0.54 26.80
CA ALA A 384 -6.14 1.83 27.18
C ALA A 384 -4.87 2.18 26.38
N TRP A 385 -4.09 1.19 25.92
CA TRP A 385 -2.93 1.43 25.05
C TRP A 385 -3.35 1.98 23.68
N PHE A 386 -4.36 1.40 23.07
CA PHE A 386 -4.90 1.86 21.79
C PHE A 386 -5.55 3.24 21.91
N LEU A 387 -6.29 3.49 22.99
CA LEU A 387 -6.83 4.83 23.27
C LEU A 387 -5.73 5.87 23.50
N LYS A 388 -4.63 5.51 24.15
CA LYS A 388 -3.47 6.39 24.32
C LYS A 388 -2.80 6.69 22.97
N ALA A 389 -2.64 5.68 22.11
CA ALA A 389 -2.10 5.87 20.76
C ALA A 389 -2.99 6.80 19.90
N ASN A 390 -4.31 6.58 19.91
CA ASN A 390 -5.28 7.43 19.19
C ASN A 390 -5.26 8.89 19.64
N LYS A 391 -4.99 9.15 20.94
CA LYS A 391 -4.88 10.53 21.45
C LYS A 391 -3.64 11.27 20.95
N LEU A 392 -2.59 10.55 20.56
CA LEU A 392 -1.35 11.12 20.03
C LEU A 392 -1.48 11.45 18.54
N ASP A 393 -2.29 10.67 17.81
CA ASP A 393 -2.63 10.91 16.42
C ASP A 393 -4.06 10.42 16.17
N THR A 394 -5.01 11.37 16.16
CA THR A 394 -6.45 11.08 16.00
C THR A 394 -6.84 10.74 14.57
N GLU A 395 -5.94 10.96 13.62
CA GLU A 395 -6.13 10.65 12.20
C GLU A 395 -5.38 9.39 11.78
N TYR A 396 -4.68 8.73 12.71
CA TYR A 396 -4.11 7.41 12.49
C TYR A 396 -5.18 6.32 12.68
N PRO A 397 -5.51 5.49 11.68
CA PRO A 397 -6.61 4.53 11.76
C PRO A 397 -6.30 3.33 12.66
N GLN A 398 -5.05 2.86 12.66
CA GLN A 398 -4.68 1.59 13.30
C GLN A 398 -5.08 1.48 14.79
N PRO A 399 -4.91 2.51 15.65
CA PRO A 399 -5.40 2.47 17.02
C PRO A 399 -6.92 2.21 17.14
N LEU A 400 -7.73 2.79 16.24
CA LEU A 400 -9.18 2.59 16.22
C LEU A 400 -9.57 1.17 15.78
N ILE A 401 -8.84 0.64 14.79
CA ILE A 401 -9.00 -0.75 14.33
C ILE A 401 -8.70 -1.71 15.47
N LEU A 402 -7.54 -1.55 16.13
CA LEU A 402 -7.13 -2.40 17.25
C LEU A 402 -8.06 -2.26 18.46
N PHE A 403 -8.61 -1.06 18.70
CA PHE A 403 -9.63 -0.86 19.72
C PHE A 403 -10.90 -1.67 19.43
N TYR A 404 -11.39 -1.67 18.18
CA TYR A 404 -12.52 -2.51 17.77
C TYR A 404 -12.19 -4.02 17.89
N ASP A 405 -11.05 -4.44 17.34
CA ASP A 405 -10.62 -5.85 17.31
C ASP A 405 -10.46 -6.44 18.71
N SER A 406 -10.14 -5.60 19.70
CA SER A 406 -10.05 -6.03 21.09
C SER A 406 -11.38 -6.54 21.68
N PHE A 407 -12.54 -6.15 21.14
CA PHE A 407 -13.84 -6.68 21.59
C PHE A 407 -14.08 -8.08 21.02
N GLU A 408 -13.84 -8.25 19.72
CA GLU A 408 -13.92 -9.55 19.05
C GLU A 408 -12.95 -10.56 19.69
N ALA A 409 -11.72 -10.14 19.95
CA ALA A 409 -10.70 -10.96 20.58
C ALA A 409 -11.02 -11.32 22.05
N GLN A 410 -11.79 -10.48 22.76
CA GLN A 410 -12.32 -10.80 24.09
C GLN A 410 -13.53 -11.77 24.01
N GLY A 411 -14.20 -11.85 22.85
CA GLY A 411 -15.43 -12.62 22.69
C GLY A 411 -16.68 -11.90 23.17
N VAL A 412 -16.67 -10.56 23.21
CA VAL A 412 -17.84 -9.74 23.57
C VAL A 412 -18.23 -8.81 22.41
N PRO A 413 -19.51 -8.40 22.29
CA PRO A 413 -19.91 -7.45 21.27
C PRO A 413 -19.15 -6.13 21.37
N ALA A 414 -18.71 -5.60 20.23
CA ALA A 414 -18.14 -4.27 20.15
C ALA A 414 -19.20 -3.22 20.51
N THR A 415 -18.83 -2.24 21.34
CA THR A 415 -19.71 -1.12 21.69
C THR A 415 -19.99 -0.24 20.48
N GLU A 416 -21.07 0.54 20.52
CA GLU A 416 -21.37 1.54 19.47
C GLU A 416 -20.18 2.47 19.23
N ASN A 417 -19.51 2.94 20.29
CA ASN A 417 -18.32 3.78 20.15
C ASN A 417 -17.16 3.06 19.44
N ALA A 418 -16.97 1.76 19.68
CA ALA A 418 -15.95 0.99 18.98
C ALA A 418 -16.31 0.81 17.49
N GLN A 419 -17.58 0.56 17.18
CA GLN A 419 -18.08 0.50 15.80
C GLN A 419 -17.90 1.84 15.09
N THR A 420 -18.30 2.96 15.72
CA THR A 420 -18.09 4.31 15.17
C THR A 420 -16.61 4.60 14.95
N GLY A 421 -15.74 4.20 15.88
CA GLY A 421 -14.29 4.30 15.72
C GLY A 421 -13.78 3.52 14.51
N LEU A 422 -14.22 2.28 14.30
CA LEU A 422 -13.86 1.49 13.12
C LEU A 422 -14.35 2.15 11.81
N LEU A 423 -15.58 2.68 11.78
CA LEU A 423 -16.10 3.39 10.61
C LEU A 423 -15.31 4.68 10.34
N GLY A 424 -14.87 5.39 11.40
CA GLY A 424 -13.94 6.52 11.28
C GLY A 424 -12.58 6.12 10.70
N ALA A 425 -12.02 4.99 11.17
CA ALA A 425 -10.80 4.43 10.62
C ALA A 425 -10.95 4.10 9.12
N TYR A 426 -12.10 3.54 8.73
CA TYR A 426 -12.42 3.28 7.32
C TYR A 426 -12.45 4.56 6.49
N VAL A 427 -13.01 5.65 7.00
CA VAL A 427 -12.99 6.96 6.30
C VAL A 427 -11.57 7.48 6.11
N LEU A 428 -10.67 7.24 7.06
CA LEU A 428 -9.26 7.70 7.02
C LEU A 428 -8.38 6.83 6.11
N ALA A 429 -8.59 5.51 6.09
CA ALA A 429 -7.84 4.57 5.24
C ALA A 429 -8.76 3.68 4.40
N PRO A 430 -9.56 4.26 3.49
CA PRO A 430 -10.57 3.51 2.73
C PRO A 430 -9.97 2.61 1.64
N PHE A 431 -8.66 2.74 1.39
CA PHE A 431 -7.85 1.91 0.49
C PHE A 431 -7.45 0.56 1.11
N ASP A 432 -7.56 0.39 2.44
CA ASP A 432 -7.26 -0.88 3.09
C ASP A 432 -8.46 -1.83 2.95
N THR A 433 -8.32 -2.88 2.13
CA THR A 433 -9.41 -3.79 1.81
C THR A 433 -9.89 -4.62 3.00
N GLY A 434 -9.01 -4.93 3.96
CA GLY A 434 -9.36 -5.68 5.17
C GLY A 434 -10.21 -4.83 6.11
N LEU A 435 -9.81 -3.57 6.33
CA LEU A 435 -10.60 -2.59 7.06
C LEU A 435 -11.95 -2.34 6.40
N ARG A 436 -11.95 -2.22 5.07
CA ARG A 436 -13.15 -2.01 4.26
C ARG A 436 -14.15 -3.17 4.40
N TYR A 437 -13.66 -4.41 4.38
CA TYR A 437 -14.47 -5.61 4.63
C TYR A 437 -15.10 -5.57 6.03
N LYS A 438 -14.31 -5.25 7.06
CA LYS A 438 -14.76 -5.17 8.46
C LYS A 438 -15.79 -4.06 8.68
N ALA A 439 -15.55 -2.88 8.11
CA ALA A 439 -16.50 -1.78 8.12
C ALA A 439 -17.80 -2.14 7.39
N GLY A 440 -17.71 -2.84 6.26
CA GLY A 440 -18.86 -3.37 5.53
C GLY A 440 -19.72 -4.30 6.38
N LYS A 441 -19.11 -5.20 7.14
CA LYS A 441 -19.81 -6.08 8.10
C LYS A 441 -20.56 -5.27 9.16
N VAL A 442 -19.90 -4.30 9.81
CA VAL A 442 -20.55 -3.42 10.80
C VAL A 442 -21.73 -2.66 10.19
N LEU A 443 -21.60 -2.18 8.95
CA LEU A 443 -22.68 -1.49 8.25
C LEU A 443 -23.86 -2.41 7.91
N LEU A 444 -23.61 -3.69 7.62
CA LEU A 444 -24.66 -4.69 7.45
C LEU A 444 -25.37 -5.01 8.78
N GLU A 445 -24.63 -5.12 9.88
CA GLU A 445 -25.19 -5.29 11.23
C GLU A 445 -26.08 -4.11 11.64
N GLN A 446 -25.76 -2.90 11.16
CA GLN A 446 -26.54 -1.68 11.34
C GLN A 446 -27.67 -1.49 10.31
N ASP A 447 -27.95 -2.50 9.48
CA ASP A 447 -28.97 -2.46 8.41
C ASP A 447 -28.75 -1.34 7.37
N ASN A 448 -27.52 -0.83 7.24
CA ASN A 448 -27.17 0.25 6.33
C ASN A 448 -26.71 -0.29 4.97
N ALA A 449 -27.68 -0.76 4.18
CA ALA A 449 -27.44 -1.39 2.87
C ALA A 449 -26.58 -0.52 1.94
N LYS A 450 -26.89 0.78 1.85
CA LYS A 450 -26.20 1.70 0.92
C LYS A 450 -24.73 1.87 1.29
N ALA A 451 -24.41 2.09 2.56
CA ALA A 451 -23.03 2.25 2.98
C ALA A 451 -22.26 0.92 2.92
N ALA A 452 -22.91 -0.20 3.28
CA ALA A 452 -22.32 -1.53 3.15
C ALA A 452 -21.94 -1.84 1.69
N ARG A 453 -22.82 -1.54 0.73
CA ARG A 453 -22.53 -1.63 -0.71
C ARG A 453 -21.25 -0.89 -1.07
N VAL A 454 -21.17 0.39 -0.68
CA VAL A 454 -19.99 1.21 -0.96
C VAL A 454 -18.72 0.57 -0.39
N ALA A 455 -18.78 -0.06 0.78
CA ALA A 455 -17.65 -0.76 1.41
C ALA A 455 -17.29 -2.11 0.74
N PHE A 456 -18.22 -2.82 0.11
CA PHE A 456 -17.91 -4.10 -0.55
C PHE A 456 -17.54 -3.97 -2.03
N GLU A 457 -18.05 -2.98 -2.76
CA GLU A 457 -17.91 -2.91 -4.23
C GLU A 457 -16.45 -2.81 -4.73
N PRO A 458 -15.62 -1.87 -4.28
CA PRO A 458 -14.19 -1.87 -4.62
C PRO A 458 -13.40 -3.12 -4.22
N ILE A 459 -13.87 -3.91 -3.24
CA ILE A 459 -13.28 -5.22 -2.96
C ILE A 459 -13.79 -6.25 -3.98
N ALA A 460 -15.10 -6.23 -4.27
CA ALA A 460 -15.75 -7.15 -5.19
C ALA A 460 -15.18 -7.06 -6.62
N TYR A 461 -14.85 -5.85 -7.06
CA TYR A 461 -14.37 -5.52 -8.39
C TYR A 461 -12.90 -5.04 -8.41
N GLY A 462 -12.18 -5.22 -7.29
CA GLY A 462 -10.78 -4.80 -7.19
C GLY A 462 -9.87 -5.55 -8.17
N PRO A 463 -8.73 -4.96 -8.57
CA PRO A 463 -7.75 -5.64 -9.40
C PRO A 463 -7.26 -6.92 -8.71
N HIS A 464 -6.97 -7.96 -9.50
CA HIS A 464 -6.50 -9.28 -9.04
C HIS A 464 -7.47 -10.11 -8.17
N GLN A 465 -8.73 -9.70 -8.02
CA GLN A 465 -9.73 -10.49 -7.32
C GLN A 465 -10.17 -11.71 -8.15
N SER A 466 -10.46 -12.82 -7.47
CA SER A 466 -11.07 -13.97 -8.14
C SER A 466 -12.50 -13.63 -8.59
N ALA A 467 -12.93 -14.21 -9.70
CA ALA A 467 -14.27 -14.01 -10.24
C ALA A 467 -15.42 -14.38 -9.26
N ASP A 468 -15.15 -15.22 -8.27
CA ASP A 468 -16.13 -15.68 -7.26
C ASP A 468 -15.78 -15.24 -5.83
N ASN A 469 -15.18 -14.06 -5.67
CA ASN A 469 -14.79 -13.55 -4.36
C ASN A 469 -16.01 -13.29 -3.43
N VAL A 470 -15.78 -13.31 -2.11
CA VAL A 470 -16.84 -13.18 -1.10
C VAL A 470 -17.55 -11.83 -1.19
N SER A 471 -16.81 -10.73 -1.38
CA SER A 471 -17.40 -9.39 -1.48
C SER A 471 -18.36 -9.25 -2.66
N LEU A 472 -18.09 -9.91 -3.78
CA LEU A 472 -19.02 -9.97 -4.90
C LEU A 472 -20.30 -10.74 -4.55
N LYS A 473 -20.20 -11.85 -3.80
CA LYS A 473 -21.38 -12.59 -3.29
C LYS A 473 -22.19 -11.73 -2.32
N VAL A 474 -21.52 -10.95 -1.48
CA VAL A 474 -22.16 -10.01 -0.55
C VAL A 474 -22.93 -8.93 -1.32
N VAL A 475 -22.32 -8.31 -2.34
CA VAL A 475 -22.98 -7.30 -3.18
C VAL A 475 -24.21 -7.89 -3.88
N LYS A 476 -24.12 -9.10 -4.44
CA LYS A 476 -25.26 -9.79 -5.07
C LYS A 476 -26.37 -10.10 -4.07
N ALA A 477 -26.02 -10.64 -2.89
CA ALA A 477 -27.00 -10.92 -1.84
C ALA A 477 -27.71 -9.66 -1.34
N LEU A 478 -26.98 -8.53 -1.30
CA LEU A 478 -27.54 -7.23 -0.95
C LEU A 478 -28.60 -6.77 -1.96
N ASP A 479 -28.34 -6.94 -3.27
CA ASP A 479 -29.29 -6.61 -4.35
C ASP A 479 -30.53 -7.49 -4.31
N ASP A 480 -30.34 -8.81 -4.17
CA ASP A 480 -31.42 -9.78 -4.34
C ASP A 480 -32.28 -9.95 -3.08
N LYS A 481 -31.66 -9.82 -1.89
CA LYS A 481 -32.22 -10.30 -0.62
C LYS A 481 -31.97 -9.38 0.58
N GLY A 482 -31.28 -8.26 0.40
CA GLY A 482 -31.04 -7.26 1.44
C GLY A 482 -29.92 -7.61 2.44
N THR A 483 -29.78 -6.76 3.45
CA THR A 483 -28.69 -6.74 4.45
C THR A 483 -28.54 -8.02 5.25
N LYS A 484 -29.66 -8.66 5.64
CA LYS A 484 -29.63 -9.89 6.46
C LYS A 484 -28.97 -11.07 5.75
N GLU A 485 -29.30 -11.28 4.47
CA GLU A 485 -28.67 -12.34 3.68
C GLU A 485 -27.21 -11.98 3.37
N ALA A 486 -26.94 -10.70 3.03
CA ALA A 486 -25.59 -10.22 2.82
C ALA A 486 -24.69 -10.45 4.05
N LEU A 487 -25.21 -10.18 5.26
CA LEU A 487 -24.52 -10.44 6.52
C LEU A 487 -24.28 -11.94 6.72
N LYS A 488 -25.26 -12.78 6.39
CA LYS A 488 -25.10 -14.24 6.44
C LYS A 488 -23.97 -14.73 5.54
N VAL A 489 -23.83 -14.18 4.32
CA VAL A 489 -22.72 -14.51 3.42
C VAL A 489 -21.37 -14.17 4.05
N VAL A 490 -21.26 -13.02 4.75
CA VAL A 490 -20.05 -12.64 5.49
C VAL A 490 -19.77 -13.63 6.61
N THR A 491 -20.75 -13.91 7.47
CA THR A 491 -20.55 -14.78 8.64
C THR A 491 -20.23 -16.22 8.26
N ASP A 492 -20.85 -16.74 7.20
CA ASP A 492 -20.59 -18.09 6.70
C ASP A 492 -19.16 -18.19 6.13
N ALA A 493 -18.70 -17.16 5.42
CA ALA A 493 -17.35 -17.10 4.90
C ALA A 493 -16.28 -17.01 6.02
N GLU A 494 -16.53 -16.21 7.06
CA GLU A 494 -15.66 -16.10 8.24
C GLU A 494 -15.58 -17.45 8.99
N ALA A 495 -16.72 -18.13 9.17
CA ALA A 495 -16.77 -19.44 9.81
C ALA A 495 -15.99 -20.51 9.00
N GLU A 496 -16.13 -20.50 7.66
CA GLU A 496 -15.39 -21.39 6.78
C GLU A 496 -13.87 -21.12 6.83
N ALA A 497 -13.47 -19.86 6.82
CA ALA A 497 -12.07 -19.46 6.92
C ALA A 497 -11.45 -19.92 8.25
N LYS A 498 -12.15 -19.70 9.36
CA LYS A 498 -11.72 -20.14 10.70
C LYS A 498 -11.57 -21.66 10.77
N LYS A 499 -12.53 -22.42 10.23
CA LYS A 499 -12.45 -23.88 10.17
C LYS A 499 -11.23 -24.36 9.38
N LYS A 500 -10.96 -23.76 8.22
CA LYS A 500 -9.76 -24.08 7.41
C LYS A 500 -8.47 -23.78 8.16
N GLU A 501 -8.40 -22.69 8.91
CA GLU A 501 -7.24 -22.36 9.73
C GLU A 501 -7.01 -23.38 10.85
N GLU A 502 -8.07 -23.78 11.55
CA GLU A 502 -8.03 -24.81 12.60
C GLU A 502 -7.58 -26.17 12.04
N GLU A 503 -8.11 -26.58 10.89
CA GLU A 503 -7.70 -27.79 10.19
C GLU A 503 -6.22 -27.75 9.75
N ALA A 504 -5.75 -26.60 9.24
CA ALA A 504 -4.36 -26.42 8.86
C ALA A 504 -3.42 -26.48 10.07
N LYS A 505 -3.83 -25.91 11.22
CA LYS A 505 -3.09 -26.02 12.49
C LYS A 505 -3.05 -27.46 13.00
N ALA A 506 -4.17 -28.17 12.94
CA ALA A 506 -4.24 -29.57 13.34
C ALA A 506 -3.32 -30.46 12.48
N LYS A 507 -3.31 -30.25 11.15
CA LYS A 507 -2.42 -30.96 10.23
C LYS A 507 -0.94 -30.68 10.51
N LYS A 508 -0.57 -29.42 10.77
CA LYS A 508 0.81 -29.03 11.15
C LYS A 508 1.25 -29.63 12.48
N LYS A 509 0.33 -29.94 13.40
CA LYS A 509 0.63 -30.58 14.70
C LYS A 509 0.76 -32.11 14.57
N ALA A 510 0.14 -32.70 13.55
CA ALA A 510 0.15 -34.14 13.30
C ALA A 510 1.31 -34.58 12.37
N ALA A 511 1.86 -33.67 11.58
CA ALA A 511 3.10 -33.84 10.81
C ALA A 511 4.31 -33.41 11.65
#